data_AF-Q9FNL0-F1
#
_entry.id   AF-Q9FNL0-F1
#
_cell.length_a   1.000
_cell.length_b   1.000
_cell.length_c   1.000
_cell.angle_alpha   90.00
_cell.angle_beta   90.00
_cell.angle_gamma   90.00
#
_symmetry.space_group_name_H-M   'P 1'
#
loop_
_entity.id
_entity.type
_entity.pdbx_description
1 polymer ?
#
loop_
_entity_poly.entity_id
_entity_poly.type
_entity_poly.pdbx_seq_one_letter_code
_entity_poly.pdbx_strand_id
1 'polypeptide(L)'
;MHHFIISKSSNLVLPSCTDYFFQATVYSIWLERNKRRHSEPPSTADQVIKFLDRIIRNKISSIHRTNPRKHEDGFRVWVDSRN
;
A
#
# COMPACT_ATOMS: atom_id res chain seq x y z
N MET A 1 28.13 13.36 -24.40
CA MET A 1 27.71 11.95 -24.45
C MET A 1 28.28 11.23 -23.24
N HIS A 2 27.51 10.99 -22.18
CA HIS A 2 27.77 9.90 -21.21
C HIS A 2 26.44 9.63 -20.49
N HIS A 3 25.67 8.67 -21.03
CA HIS A 3 24.51 8.09 -20.37
C HIS A 3 24.99 7.28 -19.16
N PHE A 4 24.79 7.77 -17.94
CA PHE A 4 24.84 6.93 -16.75
C PHE A 4 23.46 6.27 -16.58
N ILE A 5 23.29 5.12 -17.24
CA ILE A 5 22.21 4.19 -16.91
C ILE A 5 22.59 3.54 -15.59
N ILE A 6 22.11 4.10 -14.47
CA ILE A 6 22.10 3.39 -13.20
C ILE A 6 21.01 2.31 -13.34
N SER A 7 21.44 1.12 -13.78
CA SER A 7 20.69 -0.12 -13.59
C SER A 7 20.59 -0.35 -12.08
N LYS A 8 19.50 0.11 -11.46
CA LYS A 8 19.17 -0.21 -10.08
C LYS A 8 18.63 -1.64 -10.04
N SER A 9 19.59 -2.56 -9.99
CA SER A 9 19.48 -4.00 -9.74
C SER A 9 18.45 -4.34 -8.65
N SER A 10 17.35 -4.96 -9.06
CA SER A 10 16.70 -6.17 -8.54
C SER A 10 16.67 -6.54 -7.05
N ASN A 11 16.82 -5.63 -6.08
CA ASN A 11 16.67 -5.97 -4.64
C ASN A 11 15.90 -4.95 -3.77
N LEU A 12 15.20 -3.99 -4.37
CA LEU A 12 14.56 -2.87 -3.65
C LEU A 12 13.03 -2.87 -3.74
N VAL A 13 12.39 -4.05 -3.66
CA VAL A 13 10.92 -4.18 -3.79
C VAL A 13 10.23 -4.17 -2.42
N LEU A 14 10.89 -4.66 -1.37
CA LEU A 14 10.31 -4.87 -0.04
C LEU A 14 10.27 -3.62 0.87
N PRO A 15 11.30 -2.74 0.92
CA PRO A 15 11.29 -1.61 1.85
C PRO A 15 10.20 -0.58 1.52
N SER A 16 10.03 -0.23 0.24
CA SER A 16 9.06 0.80 -0.15
C SER A 16 7.61 0.40 0.07
N CYS A 17 7.30 -0.90 0.04
CA CYS A 17 5.94 -1.39 0.21
C CYS A 17 5.60 -1.53 1.70
N THR A 18 6.53 -2.01 2.52
CA THR A 18 6.32 -2.15 3.97
C THR A 18 6.14 -0.80 4.65
N ASP A 19 6.98 0.19 4.32
CA ASP A 19 6.83 1.56 4.81
C ASP A 19 5.48 2.17 4.42
N TYR A 20 5.05 1.93 3.18
CA TYR A 20 3.77 2.42 2.69
C TYR A 20 2.57 1.74 3.37
N PHE A 21 2.63 0.43 3.63
CA PHE A 21 1.59 -0.29 4.34
C PHE A 21 1.48 0.17 5.79
N PHE A 22 2.62 0.43 6.43
CA PHE A 22 2.65 1.02 7.76
C PHE A 22 2.00 2.42 7.77
N GLN A 23 2.38 3.29 6.83
CA GLN A 23 1.77 4.61 6.66
C GLN A 23 0.25 4.53 6.42
N ALA A 24 -0.21 3.64 5.53
CA ALA A 24 -1.63 3.45 5.25
C ALA A 24 -2.42 2.97 6.48
N THR A 25 -1.80 2.11 7.31
CA THR A 25 -2.40 1.61 8.55
C THR A 25 -2.51 2.70 9.61
N VAL A 26 -1.43 3.48 9.81
CA VAL A 26 -1.46 4.61 10.74
C VAL A 26 -2.48 5.65 10.28
N TYR A 27 -2.55 5.93 8.98
CA TYR A 27 -3.52 6.86 8.39
C TYR A 27 -4.97 6.41 8.61
N SER A 28 -5.29 5.12 8.41
CA SER A 28 -6.66 4.62 8.59
C SER A 28 -7.13 4.72 10.05
N ILE A 29 -6.23 4.43 11.00
CA ILE A 29 -6.50 4.59 12.44
C ILE A 29 -6.72 6.07 12.79
N TRP A 30 -5.85 6.95 12.29
CA TRP A 30 -5.98 8.40 12.49
C TRP A 30 -7.29 8.93 11.90
N LEU A 31 -7.68 8.47 10.72
CA LEU A 31 -8.91 8.86 10.05
C LEU A 31 -10.13 8.43 10.88
N GLU A 32 -10.20 7.18 11.31
CA GLU A 32 -11.28 6.66 12.15
C GLU A 32 -11.40 7.43 13.47
N ARG A 33 -10.26 7.76 14.10
CA ARG A 33 -10.24 8.58 15.31
C ARG A 33 -10.79 9.99 15.05
N ASN A 34 -10.46 10.62 13.94
CA ASN A 34 -11.00 11.94 13.61
C ASN A 34 -12.49 11.91 13.28
N LYS A 35 -12.96 10.88 12.56
CA LYS A 35 -14.39 10.68 12.32
C LYS A 35 -15.17 10.62 13.63
N ARG A 36 -14.69 9.82 14.60
CA ARG A 36 -15.29 9.76 15.94
C ARG A 36 -15.25 11.10 16.68
N ARG A 37 -14.17 11.87 16.54
CA ARG A 37 -14.08 13.23 17.11
C ARG A 37 -15.07 14.21 16.49
N HIS A 38 -15.44 14.02 15.23
CA HIS A 38 -16.42 14.86 14.52
C HIS A 38 -17.85 14.34 14.66
N SER A 39 -18.11 13.43 15.60
CA SER A 39 -19.42 12.80 15.83
C SER A 39 -19.98 12.06 14.61
N GLU A 40 -19.12 11.65 13.68
CA GLU A 40 -19.53 10.70 12.64
C GLU A 40 -19.78 9.31 13.28
N PRO A 41 -20.72 8.53 12.74
CA PRO A 41 -20.96 7.18 13.22
C PRO A 41 -19.68 6.33 13.12
N PRO A 42 -19.37 5.51 14.14
CA PRO A 42 -18.16 4.71 14.16
C PRO A 42 -18.14 3.75 12.97
N SER A 43 -17.01 3.67 12.26
CA SER A 43 -16.85 2.67 11.22
C SER A 43 -16.66 1.30 11.89
N THR A 44 -17.24 0.25 11.31
CA THR A 44 -16.95 -1.10 11.76
C THR A 44 -15.51 -1.48 11.42
N ALA A 45 -14.92 -2.41 12.18
CA ALA A 45 -13.57 -2.91 11.89
C ALA A 45 -13.46 -3.41 10.44
N ASP A 46 -14.49 -4.09 9.93
CA ASP A 46 -14.57 -4.54 8.54
C ASP A 46 -14.51 -3.39 7.52
N GLN A 47 -15.13 -2.25 7.80
CA GLN A 47 -15.09 -1.09 6.92
C GLN A 47 -13.67 -0.50 6.85
N VAL A 48 -12.99 -0.42 7.99
CA VAL A 48 -11.60 0.06 8.06
C VAL A 48 -10.66 -0.91 7.36
N ILE A 49 -10.84 -2.22 7.53
CA ILE A 49 -10.05 -3.26 6.86
C ILE A 49 -10.27 -3.22 5.34
N LYS A 50 -11.52 -3.10 4.88
CA LYS A 50 -11.85 -2.95 3.44
C LYS A 50 -11.25 -1.68 2.85
N PHE A 51 -11.26 -0.58 3.60
CA PHE A 51 -10.63 0.67 3.18
C PHE A 51 -9.11 0.52 3.03
N LEU A 52 -8.47 -0.15 3.99
CA LEU A 52 -7.04 -0.47 3.94
C LEU A 52 -6.70 -1.34 2.72
N ASP A 53 -7.45 -2.43 2.49
CA ASP A 53 -7.26 -3.32 1.33
C ASP A 53 -7.39 -2.55 0.01
N ARG A 54 -8.32 -1.60 -0.07
CA ARG A 54 -8.48 -0.76 -1.26
C ARG A 54 -7.30 0.18 -1.49
N ILE A 55 -6.77 0.82 -0.43
CA ILE A 55 -5.56 1.68 -0.54
C ILE A 55 -4.37 0.87 -1.03
N ILE A 56 -4.18 -0.32 -0.44
CA ILE A 56 -3.06 -1.21 -0.74
C ILE A 56 -3.13 -1.72 -2.18
N ARG A 57 -4.29 -2.22 -2.61
CA ARG A 57 -4.51 -2.63 -4.01
C ARG A 57 -4.31 -1.47 -4.98
N ASN A 58 -4.84 -0.27 -4.68
CA ASN A 58 -4.67 0.90 -5.54
C ASN A 58 -3.19 1.28 -5.69
N LYS A 59 -2.40 1.19 -4.61
CA LYS A 59 -0.95 1.43 -4.68
C LYS A 59 -0.24 0.39 -5.54
N ILE A 60 -0.55 -0.89 -5.32
CA ILE A 60 0.01 -2.00 -6.12
C ILE A 60 -0.34 -1.80 -7.60
N SER A 61 -1.61 -1.54 -7.94
CA SER A 61 -2.05 -1.24 -9.30
C SER A 61 -1.41 0.03 -9.89
N SER A 62 -1.13 1.05 -9.08
CA SER A 62 -0.38 2.23 -9.52
C SER A 62 1.06 1.86 -9.88
N ILE A 63 1.70 0.96 -9.12
CA ILE A 63 3.05 0.47 -9.41
C ILE A 63 3.06 -0.36 -10.70
N HIS A 64 2.00 -1.13 -10.98
CA HIS A 64 1.85 -1.90 -12.23
C HIS A 64 2.02 -1.04 -13.48
N ARG A 65 1.34 0.12 -13.50
CA ARG A 65 1.38 1.06 -14.63
C ARG A 65 2.78 1.60 -14.89
N THR A 66 3.63 1.65 -13.86
CA THR A 66 4.99 2.19 -13.95
C THR A 66 6.05 1.08 -14.11
N ASN A 67 5.80 -0.12 -13.56
CA ASN A 67 6.70 -1.26 -13.61
C ASN A 67 5.93 -2.59 -13.43
N PRO A 68 5.65 -3.31 -14.54
CA PRO A 68 4.84 -4.53 -14.51
C PRO A 68 5.41 -5.65 -13.64
N ARG A 69 6.75 -5.80 -13.60
CA ARG A 69 7.42 -6.86 -12.82
C ARG A 69 7.29 -6.62 -11.31
N LYS A 70 7.42 -5.39 -10.86
CA LYS A 70 7.28 -5.03 -9.44
C LYS A 70 5.85 -5.18 -8.90
N HIS A 71 4.85 -5.14 -9.78
CA HIS A 71 3.47 -5.36 -9.40
C HIS A 71 3.18 -6.83 -9.09
N GLU A 72 3.72 -7.76 -9.88
CA GLU A 72 3.46 -9.18 -9.72
C GLU A 72 3.96 -9.69 -8.35
N ASP A 73 5.20 -9.31 -7.98
CA ASP A 73 5.79 -9.63 -6.68
C ASP A 73 5.00 -9.01 -5.52
N GLY A 74 4.66 -7.72 -5.61
CA GLY A 74 3.94 -7.01 -4.55
C GLY A 74 2.49 -7.49 -4.36
N PHE A 75 1.81 -7.83 -5.46
CA PHE A 75 0.47 -8.39 -5.41
C PHE A 75 0.46 -9.79 -4.82
N ARG A 76 1.43 -10.64 -5.20
CA ARG A 76 1.56 -11.99 -4.67
C ARG A 76 1.76 -12.00 -3.16
N VAL A 77 2.71 -11.21 -2.65
CA VAL A 77 2.94 -11.08 -1.20
C VAL A 77 1.68 -10.61 -0.45
N TRP A 78 0.91 -9.68 -1.03
CA TRP A 78 -0.34 -9.21 -0.42
C TRP A 78 -1.43 -10.28 -0.39
N VAL A 79 -1.60 -11.05 -1.48
CA VAL A 79 -2.57 -12.15 -1.53
C VAL A 79 -2.17 -13.27 -0.56
N ASP A 80 -0.89 -13.64 -0.54
CA ASP A 80 -0.36 -14.69 0.33
C ASP A 80 -0.51 -14.32 1.81
N SER A 81 -0.41 -13.04 2.20
CA SER A 81 -0.66 -12.60 3.58
C SER A 81 -2.12 -12.73 4.06
N ARG A 82 -3.06 -13.08 3.18
CA ARG A 82 -4.49 -13.17 3.48
C ARG A 82 -5.10 -14.57 3.26
N ASN A 83 -4.30 -15.53 2.79
CA ASN A 83 -4.63 -16.96 2.86
C ASN A 83 -4.17 -17.53 4.20
#